data_AF-A0A668SYT2-F1
#
_entry.id   AF-A0A668SYT2-F1
#
_cell.length_a   1.000
_cell.length_b   1.000
_cell.length_c   1.000
_cell.angle_alpha   90.00
_cell.angle_beta   90.00
_cell.angle_gamma   90.00
#
_symmetry.space_group_name_H-M   'P 1'
#
loop_
_entity.id
_entity.type
_entity.pdbx_description
1 polymer ?
#
loop_
_entity_poly.entity_id
_entity_poly.type
_entity_poly.pdbx_seq_one_letter_code
_entity_poly.pdbx_strand_id
1 'polypeptide(L)'
;MRLHFTVVLFCSSDGFLEYMVERCKFNSTELKDMEYIYSHYYNKIEYIRFSSSVGKYVGVTEFGENLAKHWNNDTEELNSTRTPEKCHHTYYCHNGNIMSVLFLVQPSVRIKSKTPLSGQHPAMLVCSVYDFFPTKIKVRWLRDGQEVYSDVTSTEVMPNGDWYYQTHSHLEYKPRSGEKISCVVEHASLSEPLITDWGKYLSVSSILTLGLILLLVGYIFYRWKARGQTRTHTHRPVNSTSYQSC
;
A
#
# COMPACT_ATOMS: atom_id res chain seq x y z
N MET A 1 48.48 -49.63 -6.25
CA MET A 1 47.81 -48.33 -6.40
C MET A 1 46.56 -48.55 -7.26
N ARG A 2 45.37 -48.66 -6.66
CA ARG A 2 44.10 -48.78 -7.41
C ARG A 2 43.50 -47.39 -7.58
N LEU A 3 43.41 -46.91 -8.81
CA LEU A 3 42.70 -45.67 -9.14
C LEU A 3 41.21 -45.99 -9.29
N HIS A 4 40.38 -45.43 -8.42
CA HIS A 4 38.93 -45.39 -8.61
C HIS A 4 38.59 -44.18 -9.48
N PHE A 5 37.97 -44.42 -10.64
CA PHE A 5 37.34 -43.38 -11.44
C PHE A 5 35.86 -43.34 -11.10
N THR A 6 35.44 -42.30 -10.39
CA THR A 6 34.02 -42.01 -10.18
C THR A 6 33.55 -41.14 -11.34
N VAL A 7 32.78 -41.72 -12.26
CA VAL A 7 32.10 -40.96 -13.31
C VAL A 7 30.82 -40.38 -12.70
N VAL A 8 30.79 -39.07 -12.48
CA VAL A 8 29.58 -38.35 -12.08
C VAL A 8 28.87 -37.90 -13.36
N LEU A 9 27.76 -38.57 -13.68
CA LEU A 9 26.84 -38.13 -14.74
C LEU A 9 25.94 -37.02 -14.18
N PHE A 10 26.19 -35.78 -14.59
CA PHE A 10 25.23 -34.69 -14.42
C PHE A 10 24.17 -34.83 -15.51
N CYS A 11 22.97 -35.23 -15.14
CA CYS A 11 21.82 -35.16 -16.04
C CYS A 11 21.22 -33.75 -15.90
N SER A 12 21.55 -32.83 -16.80
CA SER A 12 20.78 -31.58 -16.91
C SER A 12 19.46 -31.92 -17.61
N SER A 13 18.37 -31.91 -16.86
CA SER A 13 17.03 -31.94 -17.46
C SER A 13 16.70 -30.53 -17.97
N ASP A 14 17.35 -30.11 -19.06
CA ASP A 14 17.01 -28.85 -19.71
C ASP A 14 15.71 -29.06 -20.50
N GLY A 15 14.58 -28.77 -19.85
CA GLY A 15 13.27 -28.75 -20.48
C GLY A 15 13.09 -27.48 -21.33
N PHE A 16 12.39 -27.61 -22.45
CA PHE A 16 11.96 -26.46 -23.26
C PHE A 16 10.63 -25.93 -22.73
N LEU A 17 10.50 -24.61 -22.64
CA LEU A 17 9.31 -23.93 -22.16
C LEU A 17 8.69 -23.10 -23.28
N GLU A 18 7.53 -23.53 -23.76
CA GLU A 18 6.68 -22.76 -24.67
C GLU A 18 5.47 -22.22 -23.91
N TYR A 19 5.18 -20.93 -24.09
CA TYR A 19 4.03 -20.29 -23.47
C TYR A 19 3.55 -19.08 -24.27
N MET A 20 2.27 -18.76 -24.08
CA MET A 20 1.59 -17.64 -24.72
C MET A 20 1.16 -16.65 -23.66
N VAL A 21 1.25 -15.36 -23.98
CA VAL A 21 0.86 -14.28 -23.08
C VAL A 21 -0.14 -13.38 -23.79
N GLU A 22 -1.34 -13.30 -23.24
CA GLU A 22 -2.37 -12.34 -23.62
C GLU A 22 -2.30 -11.12 -22.68
N ARG A 23 -2.30 -9.92 -23.25
CA ARG A 23 -2.25 -8.65 -22.50
C ARG A 23 -3.28 -7.69 -23.08
N CYS A 24 -3.98 -7.00 -22.18
CA CYS A 24 -4.86 -5.89 -22.52
C CYS A 24 -4.34 -4.65 -21.82
N LYS A 25 -3.90 -3.66 -22.59
CA LYS A 25 -3.50 -2.37 -22.04
C LYS A 25 -4.66 -1.40 -22.17
N PHE A 26 -5.03 -0.79 -21.06
CA PHE A 26 -6.11 0.20 -20.99
C PHE A 26 -5.77 1.23 -19.92
N ASN A 27 -6.22 2.47 -20.14
CA ASN A 27 -5.99 3.58 -19.21
C ASN A 27 -7.28 4.08 -18.55
N SER A 28 -8.44 3.52 -18.92
CA SER A 28 -9.75 3.96 -18.46
C SER A 28 -10.69 2.78 -18.25
N THR A 29 -11.64 2.95 -17.34
CA THR A 29 -12.74 2.01 -17.07
C THR A 29 -13.76 1.95 -18.21
N GLU A 30 -13.76 2.91 -19.13
CA GLU A 30 -14.66 2.92 -20.30
C GLU A 30 -14.24 1.94 -21.41
N LEU A 31 -13.03 1.37 -21.33
CA LEU A 31 -12.52 0.32 -22.24
C LEU A 31 -12.56 0.68 -23.74
N LYS A 32 -12.57 1.97 -24.12
CA LYS A 32 -12.67 2.40 -25.52
C LYS A 32 -11.35 2.32 -26.30
N ASP A 33 -10.23 2.62 -25.64
CA ASP A 33 -8.90 2.69 -26.26
C ASP A 33 -7.98 1.59 -25.74
N MET A 34 -8.39 0.33 -25.92
CA MET A 34 -7.61 -0.82 -25.45
C MET A 34 -6.68 -1.38 -26.53
N GLU A 35 -5.45 -1.67 -26.15
CA GLU A 35 -4.52 -2.43 -26.99
C GLU A 35 -4.51 -3.89 -26.52
N TYR A 36 -4.98 -4.79 -27.39
CA TYR A 36 -4.82 -6.24 -27.20
C TYR A 36 -3.48 -6.67 -27.79
N ILE A 37 -2.71 -7.42 -27.01
CA ILE A 37 -1.41 -7.95 -27.41
C ILE A 37 -1.39 -9.44 -27.11
N TYR A 38 -1.04 -10.22 -28.12
CA TYR A 38 -0.85 -11.65 -28.01
C TYR A 38 0.57 -12.01 -28.43
N SER A 39 1.27 -12.78 -27.61
CA SER A 39 2.71 -13.00 -27.79
C SER A 39 3.10 -14.42 -27.43
N HIS A 40 3.93 -15.02 -28.26
CA HIS A 40 4.44 -16.37 -28.04
C HIS A 40 5.91 -16.31 -27.64
N TYR A 41 6.24 -17.15 -26.66
CA TYR A 41 7.56 -17.25 -26.08
C TYR A 41 8.06 -18.68 -26.12
N TYR A 42 9.34 -18.82 -26.44
CA TYR A 42 10.07 -20.07 -26.34
C TYR A 42 11.33 -19.82 -25.51
N ASN A 43 11.48 -20.56 -24.40
CA ASN A 43 12.58 -20.38 -23.44
C ASN A 43 12.79 -18.91 -23.03
N LYS A 44 11.68 -18.20 -22.74
CA LYS A 44 11.62 -16.77 -22.38
C LYS A 44 11.97 -15.78 -23.49
N ILE A 45 12.27 -16.26 -24.69
CA ILE A 45 12.49 -15.41 -25.86
C ILE A 45 11.16 -15.27 -26.61
N GLU A 46 10.69 -14.04 -26.74
CA GLU A 46 9.55 -13.74 -27.59
C GLU A 46 9.95 -13.92 -29.04
N TYR A 47 9.23 -14.76 -29.77
CA TYR A 47 9.54 -14.98 -31.18
C TYR A 47 8.54 -14.30 -32.11
N ILE A 48 7.27 -14.17 -31.73
CA ILE A 48 6.23 -13.51 -32.55
C ILE A 48 5.18 -12.82 -31.67
N ARG A 49 4.63 -11.70 -32.17
CA ARG A 49 3.62 -10.89 -31.48
C ARG A 49 2.55 -10.38 -32.43
N PHE A 50 1.28 -10.49 -32.03
CA PHE A 50 0.18 -9.69 -32.57
C PHE A 50 -0.10 -8.50 -31.65
N SER A 51 -0.41 -7.33 -32.23
CA SER A 51 -1.02 -6.22 -31.51
C SER A 51 -2.20 -5.67 -32.29
N SER A 52 -3.31 -5.34 -31.62
CA SER A 52 -4.46 -4.70 -32.24
C SER A 52 -4.13 -3.32 -32.81
N SER A 53 -3.15 -2.61 -32.25
CA SER A 53 -2.68 -1.30 -32.76
C SER A 53 -1.95 -1.43 -34.11
N VAL A 54 -1.32 -2.58 -34.35
CA VAL A 54 -0.60 -2.91 -35.60
C VAL A 54 -1.51 -3.70 -36.56
N GLY A 55 -2.47 -4.44 -36.03
CA GLY A 55 -3.45 -5.23 -36.76
C GLY A 55 -2.93 -6.53 -37.39
N LYS A 56 -1.68 -6.93 -37.12
CA LYS A 56 -1.04 -8.13 -37.69
C LYS A 56 0.05 -8.69 -36.78
N TYR A 57 0.49 -9.91 -37.05
CA TYR A 57 1.64 -10.52 -36.42
C TYR A 57 2.95 -9.91 -36.92
N VAL A 58 3.89 -9.69 -35.99
CA VAL A 58 5.25 -9.22 -36.23
C VAL A 58 6.21 -10.22 -35.58
N GLY A 59 7.15 -10.74 -36.37
CA GLY A 59 8.23 -11.57 -35.87
C GLY A 59 9.26 -10.74 -35.12
N VAL A 60 9.67 -11.19 -33.94
CA VAL A 60 10.74 -10.60 -33.13
C VAL A 60 12.09 -11.29 -33.43
N THR A 61 12.03 -12.53 -33.88
CA THR A 61 13.18 -13.35 -34.31
C THR A 61 13.03 -13.75 -35.77
N GLU A 62 14.11 -14.20 -36.42
CA GLU A 62 14.07 -14.68 -37.81
C GLU A 62 13.05 -15.82 -38.01
N PHE A 63 12.98 -16.75 -37.07
CA PHE A 63 11.96 -17.80 -37.05
C PHE A 63 10.54 -17.19 -37.02
N GLY A 64 10.32 -16.24 -36.12
CA GLY A 64 9.03 -15.55 -36.00
C GLY A 64 8.66 -14.68 -37.19
N GLU A 65 9.62 -14.09 -37.91
CA GLU A 65 9.35 -13.32 -39.13
C GLU A 65 8.81 -14.22 -40.24
N ASN A 66 9.39 -15.40 -40.41
CA ASN A 66 8.91 -16.39 -41.37
C ASN A 66 7.52 -16.90 -40.99
N LEU A 67 7.29 -17.16 -39.69
CA LEU A 67 5.97 -17.55 -39.20
C LEU A 67 4.93 -16.45 -39.40
N ALA A 68 5.29 -15.19 -39.14
CA ALA A 68 4.41 -14.05 -39.33
C ALA A 68 3.95 -13.89 -40.79
N LYS A 69 4.78 -14.21 -41.79
CA LYS A 69 4.36 -14.22 -43.20
C LYS A 69 3.21 -15.20 -43.43
N HIS A 70 3.24 -16.36 -42.78
CA HIS A 70 2.23 -17.39 -42.92
C HIS A 70 0.94 -17.00 -42.18
N TRP A 71 1.05 -16.65 -40.90
CA TRP A 71 -0.10 -16.33 -40.06
C TRP A 71 -0.82 -15.05 -40.48
N ASN A 72 -0.12 -14.08 -41.06
CA ASN A 72 -0.76 -12.90 -41.62
C ASN A 72 -1.50 -13.16 -42.93
N ASN A 73 -1.27 -14.30 -43.59
CA ASN A 73 -2.01 -14.71 -44.77
C ASN A 73 -3.19 -15.64 -44.43
N ASP A 74 -3.22 -16.18 -43.21
CA ASP A 74 -4.31 -16.98 -42.69
C ASP A 74 -5.41 -16.07 -42.11
N THR A 75 -6.55 -16.04 -42.80
CA THR A 75 -7.67 -15.17 -42.43
C THR A 75 -8.40 -15.69 -41.18
N GLU A 76 -8.41 -17.00 -40.94
CA GLU A 76 -9.02 -17.61 -39.76
C GLU A 76 -8.21 -17.24 -38.51
N GLU A 77 -6.88 -17.40 -38.59
CA GLU A 77 -5.95 -17.08 -37.50
C GLU A 77 -5.99 -15.58 -37.13
N LEU A 78 -5.99 -14.70 -38.15
CA LEU A 78 -6.11 -13.25 -37.91
C LEU A 78 -7.46 -12.86 -37.30
N ASN A 79 -8.56 -13.46 -37.76
CA ASN A 79 -9.89 -13.14 -37.25
C ASN A 79 -10.08 -13.64 -35.82
N SER A 80 -9.60 -14.86 -35.51
CA SER A 80 -9.59 -15.42 -34.16
C SER A 80 -8.81 -14.54 -33.17
N THR A 81 -7.70 -13.95 -33.62
CA THR A 81 -6.82 -13.13 -32.77
C THR A 81 -7.29 -11.68 -32.64
N ARG A 82 -7.94 -11.14 -33.67
CA ARG A 82 -8.43 -9.74 -33.70
C ARG A 82 -9.64 -9.47 -32.80
N THR A 83 -10.30 -10.49 -32.26
CA THR A 83 -11.59 -10.34 -31.59
C THR A 83 -11.48 -9.37 -30.40
N PRO A 84 -12.10 -8.16 -30.47
CA PRO A 84 -12.10 -7.17 -29.37
C PRO A 84 -12.70 -7.73 -28.08
N GLU A 85 -13.56 -8.74 -28.22
CA GLU A 85 -14.19 -9.48 -27.14
C GLU A 85 -13.17 -10.14 -26.21
N LYS A 86 -11.95 -10.47 -26.67
CA LYS A 86 -10.93 -11.09 -25.80
C LYS A 86 -10.59 -10.18 -24.62
N CYS A 87 -10.36 -8.88 -24.86
CA CYS A 87 -10.09 -7.95 -23.76
C CYS A 87 -11.31 -7.67 -22.89
N HIS A 88 -12.51 -7.57 -23.49
CA HIS A 88 -13.74 -7.42 -22.71
C HIS A 88 -14.00 -8.65 -21.82
N HIS A 89 -13.85 -9.86 -22.35
CA HIS A 89 -14.03 -11.11 -21.62
C HIS A 89 -13.03 -11.23 -20.48
N THR A 90 -11.73 -11.01 -20.73
CA THR A 90 -10.72 -10.98 -19.66
C THR A 90 -11.03 -9.90 -18.62
N TYR A 91 -11.44 -8.70 -19.04
CA TYR A 91 -11.83 -7.64 -18.11
C TYR A 91 -13.05 -8.03 -17.26
N TYR A 92 -14.14 -8.51 -17.84
CA TYR A 92 -15.37 -8.83 -17.10
C TYR A 92 -15.26 -10.13 -16.29
N CYS A 93 -14.50 -11.12 -16.74
CA CYS A 93 -14.29 -12.38 -16.00
C CYS A 93 -13.30 -12.24 -14.84
N HIS A 94 -12.27 -11.39 -14.97
CA HIS A 94 -11.33 -11.15 -13.86
C HIS A 94 -11.71 -9.93 -12.99
N ASN A 95 -12.42 -8.93 -13.54
CA ASN A 95 -12.91 -7.75 -12.82
C ASN A 95 -14.43 -7.75 -12.61
N GLY A 96 -15.08 -8.93 -12.60
CA GLY A 96 -16.50 -9.08 -12.23
C GLY A 96 -16.85 -8.52 -10.84
N ASN A 97 -15.83 -8.26 -10.02
CA ASN A 97 -15.85 -7.24 -8.98
C ASN A 97 -14.94 -6.09 -9.40
N ILE A 98 -15.53 -4.91 -9.66
CA ILE A 98 -14.88 -3.62 -9.97
C ILE A 98 -14.10 -3.13 -8.73
N MET A 99 -13.11 -3.88 -8.27
CA MET A 99 -12.42 -3.59 -7.01
C MET A 99 -10.90 -3.59 -7.15
N SER A 100 -10.32 -4.15 -8.21
CA SER A 100 -8.87 -4.24 -8.41
C SER A 100 -8.26 -3.02 -9.11
N VAL A 101 -8.94 -2.44 -10.11
CA VAL A 101 -8.41 -1.31 -10.92
C VAL A 101 -8.50 0.04 -10.17
N LEU A 102 -9.38 0.14 -9.17
CA LEU A 102 -9.63 1.36 -8.39
C LEU A 102 -9.20 1.26 -6.92
N PHE A 103 -8.61 0.14 -6.49
CA PHE A 103 -8.13 0.05 -5.12
C PHE A 103 -6.90 0.94 -4.97
N LEU A 104 -7.07 2.06 -4.28
CA LEU A 104 -5.97 2.91 -3.84
C LEU A 104 -5.89 2.76 -2.33
N VAL A 105 -4.76 2.27 -1.84
CA VAL A 105 -4.56 2.08 -0.39
C VAL A 105 -3.58 3.10 0.13
N GLN A 106 -4.01 3.83 1.16
CA GLN A 106 -3.21 4.87 1.77
C GLN A 106 -2.04 4.28 2.56
N PRO A 107 -0.83 4.85 2.39
CA PRO A 107 0.35 4.39 3.13
C PRO A 107 0.22 4.65 4.62
N SER A 108 0.76 3.75 5.43
CA SER A 108 1.04 4.03 6.84
C SER A 108 2.52 4.42 7.02
N VAL A 109 2.77 5.48 7.80
CA VAL A 109 4.11 6.05 7.97
C VAL A 109 4.57 5.93 9.41
N ARG A 110 5.81 5.48 9.60
CA ARG A 110 6.47 5.41 10.91
C ARG A 110 7.88 5.96 10.81
N ILE A 111 8.21 6.91 11.68
CA ILE A 111 9.56 7.44 11.80
C ILE A 111 10.22 6.85 13.05
N LYS A 112 11.45 6.34 12.90
CA LYS A 112 12.27 5.83 14.01
C LYS A 112 13.69 6.39 13.91
N SER A 113 14.33 6.61 15.06
CA SER A 113 15.77 6.84 15.12
C SER A 113 16.51 5.50 15.16
N LYS A 114 17.65 5.46 14.50
CA LYS A 114 18.62 4.37 14.56
C LYS A 114 19.97 4.97 14.88
N THR A 115 20.54 4.59 16.02
CA THR A 115 21.94 4.86 16.33
C THR A 115 22.80 3.74 15.73
N PRO A 116 23.78 4.07 14.88
CA PRO A 116 24.72 3.07 14.37
C PRO A 116 25.56 2.48 15.51
N LEU A 117 25.84 1.18 15.43
CA LEU A 117 26.56 0.41 16.46
C LEU A 117 27.98 0.93 16.71
N SER A 118 28.60 1.49 15.67
CA SER A 118 29.88 2.18 15.75
C SER A 118 29.58 3.67 15.80
N GLY A 119 29.75 4.30 16.97
CA GLY A 119 29.44 5.71 17.23
C GLY A 119 30.21 6.75 16.39
N GLN A 120 30.85 6.32 15.29
CA GLN A 120 31.47 7.16 14.27
C GLN A 120 30.46 7.67 13.22
N HIS A 121 29.33 6.99 13.01
CA HIS A 121 28.34 7.42 12.01
C HIS A 121 27.29 8.35 12.63
N PRO A 122 26.79 9.35 11.89
CA PRO A 122 25.71 10.23 12.36
C PRO A 122 24.46 9.44 12.78
N ALA A 123 23.66 10.00 13.69
CA ALA A 123 22.36 9.43 14.00
C ALA A 123 21.50 9.41 12.73
N MET A 124 20.68 8.37 12.57
CA MET A 124 19.86 8.19 11.36
C MET A 124 18.38 8.20 11.71
N LEU A 125 17.57 8.95 10.97
CA LEU A 125 16.12 8.81 10.98
C LEU A 125 15.70 7.90 9.83
N VAL A 126 14.76 7.01 10.11
CA VAL A 126 14.20 6.09 9.12
C VAL A 126 12.70 6.36 9.05
N CYS A 127 12.25 6.84 7.90
CA CYS A 127 10.85 6.94 7.54
C CYS A 127 10.46 5.66 6.80
N SER A 128 9.75 4.78 7.49
CA SER A 128 9.19 3.57 6.91
C SER A 128 7.77 3.83 6.45
N VAL A 129 7.50 3.51 5.18
CA VAL A 129 6.20 3.66 4.54
C VAL A 129 5.71 2.27 4.16
N TYR A 130 4.56 1.87 4.69
CA TYR A 130 4.02 0.51 4.57
C TYR A 130 2.63 0.49 3.95
N ASP A 131 2.26 -0.70 3.47
CA ASP A 131 0.90 -1.12 3.16
C ASP A 131 0.18 -0.24 2.14
N PHE A 132 0.91 0.26 1.13
CA PHE A 132 0.35 1.11 0.09
C PHE A 132 0.21 0.39 -1.25
N PHE A 133 -0.73 0.90 -2.06
CA PHE A 133 -0.93 0.46 -3.45
C PHE A 133 -1.58 1.59 -4.25
N PRO A 134 -1.11 1.90 -5.48
CA PRO A 134 -0.13 1.18 -6.30
C PRO A 134 1.35 1.50 -5.95
N THR A 135 2.30 0.92 -6.68
CA THR A 135 3.74 1.03 -6.40
C THR A 135 4.32 2.44 -6.50
N LYS A 136 3.72 3.32 -7.30
CA LYS A 136 4.25 4.68 -7.55
C LYS A 136 4.06 5.54 -6.32
N ILE A 137 5.17 5.87 -5.67
CA ILE A 137 5.21 6.68 -4.45
C ILE A 137 6.40 7.63 -4.47
N LYS A 138 6.28 8.78 -3.82
CA LYS A 138 7.39 9.72 -3.62
C LYS A 138 7.53 10.02 -2.12
N VAL A 139 8.72 9.77 -1.58
CA VAL A 139 9.05 9.98 -0.17
C VAL A 139 10.19 11.00 -0.10
N ARG A 140 10.01 12.06 0.69
CA ARG A 140 10.99 13.14 0.86
C ARG A 140 11.03 13.61 2.30
N TRP A 141 12.09 14.32 2.65
CA TRP A 141 12.29 14.88 3.99
C TRP A 141 12.18 16.39 3.96
N LEU A 142 11.56 16.94 5.01
CA LEU A 142 11.60 18.37 5.31
C LEU A 142 12.40 18.59 6.59
N ARG A 143 13.26 19.60 6.59
CA ARG A 143 13.87 20.18 7.79
C ARG A 143 13.45 21.65 7.86
N ASP A 144 12.77 22.02 8.94
CA ASP A 144 12.22 23.36 9.18
C ASP A 144 11.34 23.88 8.02
N GLY A 145 10.62 22.95 7.37
CA GLY A 145 9.76 23.24 6.21
C GLY A 145 10.48 23.26 4.86
N GLN A 146 11.81 23.17 4.83
CA GLN A 146 12.59 23.12 3.59
C GLN A 146 12.94 21.68 3.20
N GLU A 147 12.81 21.36 1.92
CA GLU A 147 13.14 20.03 1.41
C GLU A 147 14.65 19.77 1.44
N VAL A 148 15.03 18.58 1.92
CA VAL A 148 16.42 18.15 2.02
C VAL A 148 16.68 16.94 1.13
N TYR A 149 17.80 17.01 0.39
CA TYR A 149 18.26 15.95 -0.52
C TYR A 149 19.61 15.37 -0.10
N SER A 150 20.45 16.17 0.57
CA SER A 150 21.75 15.71 1.06
C SER A 150 21.55 14.68 2.17
N ASP A 151 22.38 13.64 2.15
CA ASP A 151 22.41 12.59 3.18
C ASP A 151 21.08 11.82 3.32
N VAL A 152 20.27 11.83 2.24
CA VAL A 152 19.06 11.05 2.10
C VAL A 152 19.32 9.85 1.20
N THR A 153 18.94 8.66 1.67
CA THR A 153 18.96 7.44 0.87
C THR A 153 17.62 6.72 1.00
N SER A 154 17.20 5.99 -0.03
CA SER A 154 15.92 5.27 -0.01
C SER A 154 16.11 3.86 -0.55
N THR A 155 15.41 2.90 0.03
CA THR A 155 15.32 1.56 -0.53
C THR A 155 14.42 1.57 -1.76
N GLU A 156 14.64 0.61 -2.65
CA GLU A 156 13.64 0.31 -3.68
C GLU A 156 12.29 -0.05 -3.04
N VAL A 157 11.22 0.11 -3.82
CA VAL A 157 9.87 -0.30 -3.40
C VAL A 157 9.79 -1.81 -3.44
N MET A 158 9.46 -2.44 -2.31
CA MET A 158 9.44 -3.88 -2.14
C MET A 158 8.00 -4.38 -1.97
N PRO A 159 7.60 -5.49 -2.63
CA PRO A 159 6.31 -6.12 -2.40
C PRO A 159 6.30 -6.89 -1.07
N ASN A 160 5.17 -6.81 -0.36
CA ASN A 160 4.96 -7.52 0.91
C ASN A 160 4.50 -8.99 0.72
N GLY A 161 4.05 -9.35 -0.49
CA GLY A 161 3.49 -10.68 -0.79
C GLY A 161 1.97 -10.78 -0.59
N ASP A 162 1.32 -9.71 -0.13
CA ASP A 162 -0.12 -9.58 0.11
C ASP A 162 -0.76 -8.48 -0.73
N TRP A 163 -0.19 -8.20 -1.91
CA TRP A 163 -0.54 -7.13 -2.86
C TRP A 163 -0.12 -5.72 -2.48
N TYR A 164 0.36 -5.48 -1.26
CA TYR A 164 0.85 -4.17 -0.85
C TYR A 164 2.36 -4.03 -0.98
N TYR A 165 2.82 -2.80 -0.86
CA TYR A 165 4.22 -2.42 -0.99
C TYR A 165 4.73 -1.66 0.22
N GLN A 166 6.06 -1.65 0.36
CA GLN A 166 6.77 -0.89 1.37
C GLN A 166 8.04 -0.25 0.83
N THR A 167 8.48 0.85 1.44
CA THR A 167 9.77 1.51 1.16
C THR A 167 10.27 2.25 2.41
N HIS A 168 11.58 2.42 2.50
CA HIS A 168 12.24 3.07 3.63
C HIS A 168 13.16 4.18 3.14
N SER A 169 12.93 5.40 3.62
CA SER A 169 13.84 6.52 3.42
C SER A 169 14.63 6.79 4.69
N HIS A 170 15.92 7.03 4.54
CA HIS A 170 16.90 7.23 5.59
C HIS A 170 17.47 8.64 5.46
N LEU A 171 17.53 9.37 6.56
CA LEU A 171 18.16 10.67 6.66
C LEU A 171 19.24 10.59 7.72
N GLU A 172 20.51 10.75 7.32
CA GLU A 172 21.57 11.00 8.29
C GLU A 172 21.42 12.41 8.83
N TYR A 173 21.45 12.55 10.16
CA TYR A 173 21.25 13.83 10.80
C TYR A 173 22.14 14.01 12.02
N LYS A 174 22.47 15.28 12.26
CA LYS A 174 23.09 15.75 13.49
C LYS A 174 22.02 16.56 14.23
N PRO A 175 21.57 16.11 15.41
CA PRO A 175 20.49 16.78 16.14
C PRO A 175 20.80 18.26 16.38
N ARG A 176 19.86 19.14 16.03
CA ARG A 176 19.88 20.58 16.33
C ARG A 176 18.75 20.92 17.30
N SER A 177 19.04 21.76 18.28
CA SER A 177 18.02 22.17 19.26
C SER A 177 16.88 22.93 18.57
N GLY A 178 15.65 22.44 18.73
CA GLY A 178 14.45 23.08 18.21
C GLY A 178 14.16 22.86 16.72
N GLU A 179 14.93 22.03 16.02
CA GLU A 179 14.65 21.72 14.61
C GLU A 179 13.38 20.86 14.46
N LYS A 180 12.65 21.10 13.38
CA LYS A 180 11.49 20.30 12.99
C LYS A 180 11.86 19.45 11.78
N ILE A 181 11.89 18.14 11.96
CA ILE A 181 12.11 17.19 10.86
C ILE A 181 10.80 16.46 10.57
N SER A 182 10.43 16.38 9.29
CA SER A 182 9.22 15.70 8.84
C SER A 182 9.51 14.80 7.64
N CYS A 183 8.84 13.64 7.59
CA CYS A 183 8.77 12.81 6.39
C CYS A 183 7.50 13.15 5.62
N VAL A 184 7.60 13.33 4.31
CA VAL A 184 6.48 13.66 3.44
C VAL A 184 6.31 12.59 2.38
N VAL A 185 5.08 12.10 2.26
CA VAL A 185 4.71 11.01 1.36
C VAL A 185 3.64 11.51 0.39
N GLU A 186 3.92 11.40 -0.91
CA GLU A 186 2.98 11.65 -1.99
C GLU A 186 2.65 10.31 -2.67
N HIS A 187 1.35 10.01 -2.76
CA HIS A 187 0.84 8.74 -3.29
C HIS A 187 -0.54 8.96 -3.91
N ALA A 188 -0.90 8.19 -4.94
CA ALA A 188 -2.13 8.39 -5.71
C ALA A 188 -3.42 8.26 -4.87
N SER A 189 -3.35 7.55 -3.75
CA SER A 189 -4.48 7.40 -2.81
C SER A 189 -4.72 8.63 -1.92
N LEU A 190 -3.83 9.62 -1.93
CA LEU A 190 -3.84 10.78 -1.05
C LEU A 190 -4.16 12.03 -1.87
N SER A 191 -5.18 12.78 -1.46
CA SER A 191 -5.50 14.08 -2.08
C SER A 191 -4.46 15.15 -1.76
N GLU A 192 -3.81 15.03 -0.60
CA GLU A 192 -2.74 15.92 -0.13
C GLU A 192 -1.56 15.09 0.40
N PRO A 193 -0.32 15.62 0.37
CA PRO A 193 0.83 14.89 0.89
C PRO A 193 0.68 14.55 2.38
N LEU A 194 0.98 13.30 2.74
CA LEU A 194 0.99 12.86 4.13
C LEU A 194 2.30 13.32 4.79
N ILE A 195 2.20 14.25 5.75
CA ILE A 195 3.34 14.81 6.50
C ILE A 195 3.37 14.21 7.91
N THR A 196 4.46 13.51 8.24
CA THR A 196 4.69 12.93 9.57
C THR A 196 5.88 13.61 10.24
N ASP A 197 5.65 14.24 11.39
CA ASP A 197 6.68 14.94 12.16
C ASP A 197 7.44 13.98 13.09
N TRP A 198 8.78 14.07 13.13
CA TRP A 198 9.60 13.34 14.10
C TRP A 198 9.42 13.91 15.52
N GLY A 199 9.39 13.03 16.54
CA GLY A 199 9.34 13.43 17.95
C GLY A 199 7.98 13.92 18.47
N LYS A 200 6.96 14.08 17.60
CA LYS A 200 5.57 14.31 18.02
C LYS A 200 4.85 12.99 18.23
N TYR A 201 5.11 12.34 19.35
CA TYR A 201 4.17 11.34 19.86
C TYR A 201 2.96 12.09 20.42
N LEU A 202 1.74 11.57 20.20
CA LEU A 202 0.59 11.93 21.04
C LEU A 202 1.06 11.76 22.48
N SER A 203 1.31 12.87 23.16
CA SER A 203 1.92 12.85 24.47
C SER A 203 1.03 12.00 25.36
N VAL A 204 1.61 11.03 26.07
CA VAL A 204 0.89 10.27 27.10
C VAL A 204 0.27 11.23 28.13
N SER A 205 0.85 12.44 28.28
CA SER A 205 0.24 13.54 29.04
C SER A 205 -1.12 13.95 28.48
N SER A 206 -1.34 13.96 27.17
CA SER A 206 -2.64 14.33 26.56
C SER A 206 -3.74 13.31 26.89
N ILE A 207 -3.40 12.02 26.95
CA ILE A 207 -4.34 10.95 27.34
C ILE A 207 -4.61 10.99 28.85
N LEU A 208 -3.56 11.19 29.66
CA LEU A 208 -3.68 11.33 31.11
C LEU A 208 -4.50 12.57 31.50
N THR A 209 -4.33 13.70 30.79
CA THR A 209 -5.14 14.91 31.03
C THR A 209 -6.61 14.68 30.70
N LEU A 210 -6.93 13.97 29.60
CA LEU A 210 -8.31 13.63 29.25
C LEU A 210 -8.94 12.69 30.30
N GLY A 211 -8.19 11.69 30.77
CA GLY A 211 -8.63 10.80 31.85
C GLY A 211 -8.90 11.54 33.16
N LEU A 212 -8.03 12.49 33.55
CA LEU A 212 -8.21 13.28 34.76
C LEU A 212 -9.45 14.19 34.69
N ILE A 213 -9.69 14.82 33.54
CA ILE A 213 -10.85 15.69 33.32
C ILE A 213 -12.15 14.88 33.43
N LEU A 214 -12.21 13.68 32.83
CA LEU A 214 -13.39 12.81 32.92
C LEU A 214 -13.65 12.35 34.36
N LEU A 215 -12.60 12.04 35.13
CA LEU A 215 -12.73 11.68 36.54
C LEU A 215 -13.25 12.86 37.39
N LEU A 216 -12.74 14.07 37.16
CA LEU A 216 -13.17 15.28 37.86
C LEU A 216 -14.64 15.62 37.55
N VAL A 217 -15.03 15.57 36.28
CA VAL A 217 -16.42 15.80 35.86
C VAL A 217 -17.35 14.74 36.46
N GLY A 218 -16.97 13.47 36.41
CA GLY A 218 -17.72 12.38 37.04
C GLY A 218 -17.87 12.56 38.56
N TYR A 219 -16.82 13.00 39.24
CA TYR A 219 -16.84 13.28 40.68
C TYR A 219 -17.77 14.46 41.02
N ILE A 220 -17.73 15.55 40.24
CA ILE A 220 -18.62 16.71 40.42
C ILE A 220 -20.07 16.28 40.24
N PHE A 221 -20.37 15.51 39.19
CA PHE A 221 -21.71 14.98 38.94
C PHE A 221 -22.20 14.06 40.08
N TYR A 222 -21.33 13.17 40.57
CA TYR A 222 -21.64 12.31 41.72
C TYR A 222 -21.96 13.13 42.98
N ARG A 223 -21.15 14.16 43.28
CA ARG A 223 -21.36 15.04 44.45
C ARG A 223 -22.64 15.87 44.32
N TRP A 224 -22.98 16.31 43.13
CA TRP A 224 -24.23 17.02 42.87
C TRP A 224 -25.45 16.12 43.12
N LYS A 225 -25.42 14.88 42.62
CA LYS A 225 -26.48 13.89 42.83
C LYS A 225 -26.62 13.51 44.31
N ALA A 226 -25.51 13.29 45.02
CA ALA A 226 -25.53 12.95 46.45
C ALA A 226 -26.10 14.07 47.35
N ARG A 227 -25.90 15.35 46.96
CA ARG A 227 -26.51 16.50 47.67
C ARG A 227 -28.01 16.66 47.42
N GLY A 228 -28.52 16.13 46.30
CA GLY A 228 -29.96 16.10 46.01
C GLY A 228 -30.75 15.10 46.85
N GLN A 229 -30.10 14.10 47.44
CA GLN A 229 -30.76 13.04 48.21
C GLN A 229 -30.91 13.31 49.72
N THR A 230 -30.35 14.40 50.24
CA THR A 230 -30.40 14.70 51.70
C THR A 230 -31.60 15.57 52.14
N ARG A 231 -32.58 15.85 51.26
CA ARG A 231 -33.70 16.77 51.54
C ARG A 231 -35.11 16.17 51.52
N THR A 232 -35.26 14.87 51.72
CA THR A 232 -36.59 14.26 51.97
C THR A 232 -36.58 13.38 53.22
N HIS A 233 -36.78 14.01 54.38
CA HIS A 233 -37.28 13.35 55.58
C HIS A 233 -38.28 14.30 56.26
N THR A 234 -39.52 14.31 55.77
CA THR A 234 -40.64 14.98 56.45
C THR A 234 -41.16 14.03 57.54
N HIS A 235 -40.84 14.34 58.79
CA HIS A 235 -41.52 13.77 59.95
C HIS A 235 -42.99 14.23 59.95
N ARG A 236 -43.93 13.26 59.98
CA ARG A 236 -45.32 13.50 60.40
C ARG A 236 -45.35 13.74 61.91
N PRO A 237 -46.08 14.75 62.42
CA PRO A 237 -46.46 14.78 63.83
C PRO A 237 -47.80 14.05 64.01
N VAL A 238 -47.83 13.15 64.99
CA VAL A 238 -49.04 12.65 65.64
C VAL A 238 -49.09 13.36 66.99
N ASN A 239 -50.19 14.03 67.31
CA ASN A 239 -50.72 14.05 68.68
C ASN A 239 -52.19 14.52 68.77
N SER A 240 -52.97 13.62 69.37
CA SER A 240 -54.09 13.76 70.30
C SER A 240 -55.20 14.80 70.09
N THR A 241 -56.40 14.24 69.97
CA THR A 241 -57.77 14.72 70.16
C THR A 241 -58.07 15.52 71.44
N SER A 242 -58.97 16.49 71.31
CA SER A 242 -60.08 16.76 72.27
C SER A 242 -61.19 17.63 71.63
N TYR A 243 -62.43 17.10 71.59
CA TYR A 243 -63.81 17.68 71.70
C TYR A 243 -64.11 19.14 71.21
N GLN A 244 -65.26 19.56 70.65
CA GLN A 244 -66.67 19.18 70.86
C GLN A 244 -67.60 19.85 69.79
N SER A 245 -68.69 19.14 69.43
CA SER A 245 -70.06 19.60 69.06
C SER A 245 -70.32 20.83 68.16
N CYS A 246 -70.90 20.61 66.99
CA CYS A 246 -72.34 20.80 66.68
C CYS A 246 -72.69 20.04 65.39
#